data_AF-A0A7L4YNG5-F1
#
_entry.id   AF-A0A7L4YNG5-F1
#
_cell.length_a   1.000
_cell.length_b   1.000
_cell.length_c   1.000
_cell.angle_alpha   90.00
_cell.angle_beta   90.00
_cell.angle_gamma   90.00
#
_symmetry.space_group_name_H-M   'P 1'
#
loop_
_entity.id
_entity.type
_entity.pdbx_description
1 polymer ?
#
loop_
_entity_poly.entity_id
_entity_poly.type
_entity_poly.pdbx_seq_one_letter_code
_entity_poly.pdbx_strand_id
1 'polypeptide(L)'
;MANNTVIDLGRPMQGDIIALIIDDHARFEHLLRMLRDTSSDRDAVRQAFSALHVAHAEVEEEFIYPVLRKRDAIGEHEEEHGEEEHAEGNEALLAVLELKGTDTQAFEDAVEKLSNVVAHHLAEEELSILNPAREELPEKRRRELGDVWCRERAKQLDSDCGRISNVRRIVKKAEREGLLDDE
;
A
#
# COMPACT_ATOMS: atom_id res chain seq x y z
N MET A 1 -3.20 18.27 -24.46
CA MET A 1 -1.91 18.19 -23.74
C MET A 1 -2.24 17.52 -22.41
N ALA A 2 -1.75 16.31 -22.16
CA ALA A 2 -1.97 15.68 -20.86
C ALA A 2 -1.25 16.54 -19.83
N ASN A 3 -1.99 17.08 -18.87
CA ASN A 3 -1.44 17.88 -17.80
C ASN A 3 -0.70 16.89 -16.91
N ASN A 4 0.62 16.77 -17.06
CA ASN A 4 1.43 15.84 -16.26
C ASN A 4 1.51 16.37 -14.83
N THR A 5 0.40 16.24 -14.11
CA THR A 5 0.28 16.66 -12.72
C THR A 5 1.15 15.71 -11.92
N VAL A 6 2.30 16.19 -11.46
CA VAL A 6 3.17 15.43 -10.58
C VAL A 6 2.45 15.31 -9.25
N ILE A 7 1.86 14.15 -8.98
CA ILE A 7 1.25 13.83 -7.69
C ILE A 7 2.38 13.50 -6.73
N ASP A 8 2.48 14.24 -5.63
CA ASP A 8 3.50 14.02 -4.61
C ASP A 8 3.15 12.81 -3.75
N LEU A 9 3.92 11.72 -3.94
CA LEU A 9 3.80 10.50 -3.14
C LEU A 9 4.54 10.59 -1.80
N GLY A 10 5.25 11.68 -1.51
CA GLY A 10 6.10 11.81 -0.34
C GLY A 10 7.38 10.99 -0.48
N ARG A 11 8.52 11.64 -0.24
CA ARG A 11 9.85 11.00 -0.22
C ARG A 11 10.60 11.39 1.06
N PRO A 12 10.15 10.90 2.23
CA PRO A 12 10.86 11.15 3.48
C PRO A 12 12.26 10.53 3.43
N MET A 13 13.21 11.15 4.13
CA MET A 13 14.60 10.68 4.19
C MET A 13 14.96 10.07 5.55
N GLN A 14 14.11 10.24 6.56
CA GLN A 14 14.22 9.72 7.92
C GLN A 14 12.87 9.88 8.63
N GLY A 15 12.63 9.12 9.68
CA GLY A 15 11.42 9.24 10.51
C GLY A 15 11.28 8.13 11.54
N ASP A 16 10.25 8.20 12.37
CA ASP A 16 9.78 7.05 13.14
C ASP A 16 8.94 6.18 12.20
N ILE A 17 9.25 4.88 12.07
CA ILE A 17 8.57 3.97 11.12
C ILE A 17 7.04 4.04 11.22
N ILE A 18 6.49 4.14 12.42
CA ILE A 18 5.04 4.15 12.61
C ILE A 18 4.45 5.44 12.05
N ALA A 19 5.10 6.57 12.28
CA ALA A 19 4.65 7.84 11.71
C ALA A 19 4.73 7.83 10.17
N LEU A 20 5.74 7.17 9.61
CA LEU A 20 5.93 7.08 8.16
C LEU A 20 4.87 6.20 7.48
N ILE A 21 4.49 5.08 8.11
CA ILE A 21 3.40 4.20 7.64
C ILE A 21 2.05 4.95 7.72
N ILE A 22 1.76 5.60 8.84
CA ILE A 22 0.55 6.44 9.00
C ILE A 22 0.50 7.59 7.98
N ASP A 23 1.64 8.19 7.63
CA ASP A 23 1.71 9.22 6.58
C ASP A 23 1.35 8.64 5.20
N ASP A 24 1.68 7.38 4.91
CA ASP A 24 1.23 6.68 3.71
C ASP A 24 -0.27 6.38 3.76
N HIS A 25 -0.81 6.01 4.93
CA HIS A 25 -2.25 5.79 5.12
C HIS A 25 -3.06 7.04 4.78
N ALA A 26 -2.65 8.18 5.32
CA ALA A 26 -3.26 9.46 5.02
C ALA A 26 -3.17 9.81 3.52
N ARG A 27 -2.11 9.39 2.83
CA ARG A 27 -1.97 9.56 1.37
C ARG A 27 -2.87 8.61 0.61
N PHE A 28 -3.06 7.36 1.04
CA PHE A 28 -4.05 6.46 0.44
C PHE A 28 -5.45 7.06 0.50
N GLU A 29 -5.88 7.52 1.67
CA GLU A 29 -7.19 8.16 1.82
C GLU A 29 -7.35 9.39 0.91
N HIS A 30 -6.29 10.18 0.75
CA HIS A 30 -6.30 11.32 -0.15
C HIS A 30 -6.44 10.90 -1.62
N LEU A 31 -5.64 9.94 -2.06
CA LEU A 31 -5.66 9.44 -3.44
C LEU A 31 -6.98 8.74 -3.77
N LEU A 32 -7.56 7.97 -2.84
CA LEU A 32 -8.89 7.35 -3.02
C LEU A 32 -9.99 8.41 -3.13
N ARG A 33 -9.91 9.51 -2.38
CA ARG A 33 -10.83 10.66 -2.56
C ARG A 33 -10.68 11.29 -3.93
N MET A 34 -9.45 11.46 -4.42
CA MET A 34 -9.20 11.98 -5.77
C MET A 34 -9.68 11.03 -6.87
N LEU A 35 -9.60 9.71 -6.67
CA LEU A 35 -10.14 8.72 -7.62
C LEU A 35 -11.66 8.81 -7.78
N ARG A 36 -12.37 9.21 -6.72
CA ARG A 36 -13.83 9.46 -6.74
C ARG A 36 -14.20 10.84 -7.27
N ASP A 37 -13.25 11.77 -7.32
CA ASP A 37 -13.48 13.12 -7.82
C ASP A 37 -13.36 13.17 -9.36
N THR A 38 -14.48 13.38 -10.04
CA THR A 38 -14.54 13.45 -11.51
C THR A 38 -13.81 14.66 -12.10
N SER A 39 -13.46 15.66 -11.29
CA SER A 39 -12.66 16.81 -11.70
C SER A 39 -11.14 16.56 -11.66
N SER A 40 -10.72 15.47 -11.00
CA SER A 40 -9.31 15.06 -10.92
C SER A 40 -8.85 14.35 -12.19
N ASP A 41 -7.54 14.38 -12.46
CA ASP A 41 -6.92 13.49 -13.45
C ASP A 41 -6.84 12.08 -12.88
N ARG A 42 -7.96 11.36 -12.93
CA ARG A 42 -8.09 10.02 -12.31
C ARG A 42 -7.15 8.98 -12.91
N ASP A 43 -6.67 9.19 -14.14
CA ASP A 43 -5.63 8.35 -14.73
C ASP A 43 -4.28 8.57 -14.04
N ALA A 44 -3.87 9.83 -13.84
CA ALA A 44 -2.67 10.12 -13.06
C ALA A 44 -2.81 9.61 -11.61
N VAL A 45 -3.99 9.77 -11.00
CA VAL A 45 -4.23 9.36 -9.61
C VAL A 45 -4.18 7.84 -9.44
N ARG A 46 -4.75 7.02 -10.35
CA ARG A 46 -4.67 5.55 -10.19
C ARG A 46 -3.24 5.02 -10.34
N GLN A 47 -2.42 5.66 -11.18
CA GLN A 47 -0.99 5.33 -11.29
C GLN A 47 -0.23 5.74 -10.03
N ALA A 48 -0.53 6.92 -9.47
CA ALA A 48 0.05 7.38 -8.22
C ALA A 48 -0.33 6.47 -7.03
N PHE A 49 -1.61 6.10 -6.93
CA PHE A 49 -2.09 5.14 -5.94
C PHE A 49 -1.38 3.80 -6.10
N SER A 50 -1.26 3.28 -7.32
CA SER A 50 -0.60 2.01 -7.57
C SER A 50 0.88 2.02 -7.16
N ALA A 51 1.60 3.09 -7.50
CA ALA A 51 3.00 3.22 -7.11
C ALA A 51 3.17 3.26 -5.58
N LEU A 52 2.32 4.02 -4.89
CA LEU A 52 2.35 4.11 -3.43
C LEU A 52 1.99 2.76 -2.78
N HIS A 53 0.91 2.14 -3.21
CA HIS A 53 0.37 0.91 -2.61
C HIS A 53 1.35 -0.24 -2.72
N VAL A 54 1.92 -0.47 -3.92
CA VAL A 54 2.92 -1.52 -4.11
C VAL A 54 4.20 -1.24 -3.32
N ALA A 55 4.66 0.02 -3.27
CA ALA A 55 5.87 0.36 -2.53
C ALA A 55 5.70 0.24 -1.02
N HIS A 56 4.51 0.49 -0.50
CA HIS A 56 4.14 0.32 0.90
C HIS A 56 4.14 -1.16 1.28
N ALA A 57 3.27 -1.95 0.62
CA ALA A 57 3.10 -3.37 0.91
C ALA A 57 4.41 -4.17 0.82
N GLU A 58 5.16 -4.01 -0.28
CA GLU A 58 6.42 -4.76 -0.45
C GLU A 58 7.47 -4.40 0.61
N VAL A 59 7.48 -3.15 1.10
CA VAL A 59 8.46 -2.76 2.14
C VAL A 59 8.04 -3.30 3.50
N GLU A 60 6.74 -3.33 3.79
CA GLU A 60 6.22 -3.90 5.03
C GLU A 60 6.52 -5.39 5.13
N GLU A 61 6.13 -6.14 4.11
CA GLU A 61 6.33 -7.59 4.03
C GLU A 61 7.82 -7.98 4.03
N GLU A 62 8.67 -7.27 3.26
CA GLU A 62 10.07 -7.68 3.14
C GLU A 62 10.94 -7.20 4.32
N PHE A 63 10.63 -6.04 4.91
CA PHE A 63 11.55 -5.38 5.85
C PHE A 63 10.97 -5.04 7.22
N ILE A 64 9.65 -4.87 7.36
CA ILE A 64 9.03 -4.41 8.60
C ILE A 64 8.45 -5.58 9.39
N TYR A 65 7.46 -6.28 8.85
CA TYR A 65 6.77 -7.38 9.54
C TYR A 65 7.74 -8.46 10.07
N PRO A 66 8.78 -8.90 9.32
CA PRO A 66 9.72 -9.89 9.84
C PRO A 66 10.51 -9.39 11.06
N VAL A 67 10.78 -8.08 11.13
CA VAL A 67 11.46 -7.47 12.28
C VAL A 67 10.52 -7.34 13.46
N LEU A 68 9.26 -6.95 13.23
CA LEU A 68 8.23 -6.88 14.27
C LEU A 68 7.98 -8.26 14.89
N ARG A 69 7.78 -9.28 14.06
CA ARG A 69 7.60 -10.67 14.48
C ARG A 69 8.79 -11.19 15.28
N LYS A 70 10.02 -10.98 14.80
CA LYS A 70 11.24 -11.42 15.51
C LYS A 70 11.43 -10.74 16.87
N ARG A 71 10.76 -9.62 17.10
CA ARG A 71 10.81 -8.86 18.34
C ARG A 71 9.61 -9.12 19.25
N ASP A 72 8.77 -10.09 18.89
CA ASP A 72 7.54 -10.43 19.60
C ASP A 72 6.59 -9.21 19.72
N ALA A 73 6.70 -8.24 18.80
CA ALA A 73 5.80 -7.08 18.74
C ALA A 73 4.48 -7.45 18.05
N ILE A 74 4.52 -8.40 17.13
CA ILE A 74 3.35 -9.02 16.49
C ILE A 74 3.56 -10.53 16.43
N GLY A 75 2.49 -11.31 16.28
CA GLY A 75 2.55 -12.75 16.06
C GLY A 75 2.64 -13.12 14.58
N GLU A 76 2.64 -14.44 14.33
CA GLU A 76 2.58 -15.01 12.98
C GLU A 76 1.26 -14.71 12.29
N HIS A 77 0.15 -14.75 13.05
CA HIS A 77 -1.18 -14.51 12.51
C HIS A 77 -1.35 -13.08 11.98
N GLU A 78 -0.84 -12.08 12.70
CA GLU A 78 -0.91 -10.68 12.27
C GLU A 78 -0.05 -10.42 11.02
N GLU A 79 1.12 -11.05 10.91
CA GLU A 79 1.95 -10.98 9.68
C GLU A 79 1.25 -11.64 8.49
N GLU A 80 0.74 -12.87 8.66
CA GLU A 80 0.03 -13.61 7.60
C GLU A 80 -1.23 -12.86 7.14
N HIS A 81 -2.02 -12.33 8.08
CA HIS A 81 -3.23 -11.57 7.75
C HIS A 81 -2.90 -10.26 7.01
N GLY A 82 -1.83 -9.57 7.39
CA GLY A 82 -1.36 -8.38 6.66
C GLY A 82 -0.93 -8.70 5.23
N GLU A 83 -0.27 -9.84 5.01
CA GLU A 83 0.09 -10.33 3.66
C GLU A 83 -1.16 -10.66 2.81
N GLU A 84 -2.17 -11.29 3.41
CA GLU A 84 -3.47 -11.56 2.77
C GLU A 84 -4.19 -10.26 2.36
N GLU A 85 -4.29 -9.29 3.28
CA GLU A 85 -4.89 -7.99 3.02
C GLU A 85 -4.18 -7.20 1.90
N HIS A 86 -2.84 -7.26 1.85
CA HIS A 86 -2.07 -6.70 0.74
C HIS A 86 -2.35 -7.41 -0.58
N ALA A 87 -2.51 -8.74 -0.57
CA ALA A 87 -2.88 -9.48 -1.76
C ALA A 87 -4.24 -9.03 -2.30
N GLU A 88 -5.25 -8.93 -1.43
CA GLU A 88 -6.59 -8.44 -1.78
C GLU A 88 -6.55 -6.99 -2.32
N GLY A 89 -5.78 -6.12 -1.67
CA GLY A 89 -5.54 -4.75 -2.12
C GLY A 89 -4.94 -4.69 -3.52
N ASN A 90 -3.93 -5.53 -3.80
CA ASN A 90 -3.31 -5.64 -5.11
C ASN A 90 -4.26 -6.19 -6.19
N GLU A 91 -5.14 -7.13 -5.85
CA GLU A 91 -6.17 -7.65 -6.76
C GLU A 91 -7.18 -6.54 -7.14
N ALA A 92 -7.73 -5.86 -6.14
CA ALA A 92 -8.69 -4.76 -6.37
C ALA A 92 -8.03 -3.62 -7.16
N LEU A 93 -6.76 -3.31 -6.86
CA LEU A 93 -5.98 -2.32 -7.60
C LEU A 93 -5.78 -2.74 -9.06
N LEU A 94 -5.49 -4.01 -9.32
CA LEU A 94 -5.34 -4.51 -10.68
C LEU A 94 -6.62 -4.31 -11.49
N ALA A 95 -7.79 -4.57 -10.89
CA ALA A 95 -9.08 -4.32 -11.55
C ALA A 95 -9.23 -2.84 -11.94
N VAL A 96 -8.85 -1.89 -11.07
CA VAL A 96 -8.85 -0.44 -11.37
C VAL A 96 -7.89 -0.07 -12.50
N LEU A 97 -6.71 -0.71 -12.56
CA LEU A 97 -5.69 -0.44 -13.57
C LEU A 97 -6.06 -1.00 -14.95
N GLU A 98 -6.79 -2.11 -15.02
CA GLU A 98 -7.16 -2.76 -16.29
C GLU A 98 -8.29 -2.07 -17.04
N LEU A 99 -9.06 -1.22 -16.36
CA LEU A 99 -10.11 -0.44 -16.99
C LEU A 99 -9.55 0.59 -17.99
N LYS A 100 -10.16 0.66 -19.17
CA LYS A 100 -9.71 1.52 -20.27
C LYS A 100 -9.95 3.00 -20.03
N GLY A 101 -10.98 3.35 -19.26
CA GLY A 101 -11.39 4.72 -19.01
C GLY A 101 -11.86 4.89 -17.58
N THR A 102 -11.80 6.13 -17.10
CA THR A 102 -12.14 6.48 -15.71
C THR A 102 -13.55 7.04 -15.58
N ASP A 103 -14.23 7.36 -16.69
CA ASP A 103 -15.56 7.98 -16.77
C ASP A 103 -16.71 6.96 -16.90
N THR A 104 -16.56 5.79 -16.30
CA THR A 104 -17.52 4.69 -16.42
C THR A 104 -17.97 4.18 -15.05
N GLN A 105 -19.21 3.64 -14.98
CA GLN A 105 -19.70 3.00 -13.74
C GLN A 105 -18.77 1.88 -13.28
N ALA A 106 -18.25 1.08 -14.20
CA ALA A 106 -17.29 0.01 -13.86
C ALA A 106 -16.03 0.55 -13.15
N PHE A 107 -15.58 1.77 -13.47
CA PHE A 107 -14.47 2.41 -12.77
C PHE A 107 -14.87 2.87 -11.37
N GLU A 108 -16.06 3.44 -11.21
CA GLU A 108 -16.58 3.84 -9.91
C GLU A 108 -16.73 2.62 -8.98
N ASP A 109 -17.30 1.53 -9.48
CA ASP A 109 -17.48 0.27 -8.74
C ASP A 109 -16.12 -0.35 -8.34
N ALA A 110 -15.15 -0.34 -9.25
CA ALA A 110 -13.80 -0.86 -8.97
C ALA A 110 -13.06 0.00 -7.92
N VAL A 111 -13.18 1.33 -7.99
CA VAL A 111 -12.62 2.24 -6.98
C VAL A 111 -13.32 2.08 -5.63
N GLU A 112 -14.61 1.79 -5.61
CA GLU A 112 -15.34 1.47 -4.37
C GLU A 112 -14.82 0.17 -3.74
N LYS A 113 -14.69 -0.92 -4.52
CA LYS A 113 -14.09 -2.18 -4.03
C LYS A 113 -12.69 -1.93 -3.47
N LEU A 114 -11.82 -1.25 -4.22
CA LEU A 114 -10.47 -0.87 -3.77
C LEU A 114 -10.50 -0.03 -2.48
N SER A 115 -11.41 0.92 -2.39
CA SER A 115 -11.54 1.77 -1.18
C SER A 115 -11.89 0.95 0.05
N ASN A 116 -12.78 -0.04 -0.10
CA ASN A 116 -13.23 -0.86 1.02
C ASN A 116 -12.13 -1.80 1.52
N VAL A 117 -11.43 -2.51 0.63
CA VAL A 117 -10.34 -3.42 1.03
C VAL A 117 -9.18 -2.66 1.65
N VAL A 118 -8.80 -1.51 1.08
CA VAL A 118 -7.73 -0.68 1.64
C VAL A 118 -8.17 -0.12 3.00
N ALA A 119 -9.38 0.41 3.14
CA ALA A 119 -9.83 0.95 4.42
C ALA A 119 -9.90 -0.10 5.54
N HIS A 120 -10.22 -1.36 5.19
CA HIS A 120 -10.16 -2.49 6.12
C HIS A 120 -8.72 -2.71 6.58
N HIS A 121 -7.81 -2.89 5.62
CA HIS A 121 -6.38 -3.09 5.86
C HIS A 121 -5.77 -2.00 6.76
N LEU A 122 -5.97 -0.71 6.42
CA LEU A 122 -5.41 0.38 7.22
C LEU A 122 -5.90 0.33 8.69
N ALA A 123 -7.17 -0.01 8.90
CA ALA A 123 -7.73 -0.07 10.24
C ALA A 123 -7.17 -1.27 11.03
N GLU A 124 -7.10 -2.45 10.42
CA GLU A 124 -6.56 -3.65 11.07
C GLU A 124 -5.05 -3.51 11.32
N GLU A 125 -4.27 -2.98 10.37
CA GLU A 125 -2.83 -2.78 10.53
C GLU A 125 -2.52 -1.77 11.65
N GLU A 126 -3.24 -0.64 11.69
CA GLU A 126 -3.09 0.35 12.76
C GLU A 126 -3.37 -0.23 14.15
N LEU A 127 -4.41 -1.07 14.26
CA LEU A 127 -4.85 -1.64 15.52
C LEU A 127 -3.98 -2.81 15.98
N SER A 128 -3.67 -3.74 15.08
CA SER A 128 -3.09 -5.05 15.39
C SER A 128 -1.58 -5.13 15.19
N ILE A 129 -0.99 -4.23 14.39
CA ILE A 129 0.44 -4.24 14.07
C ILE A 129 1.12 -2.97 14.59
N LEU A 130 0.65 -1.79 14.19
CA LEU A 130 1.34 -0.54 14.48
C LEU A 130 1.24 -0.11 15.94
N ASN A 131 0.09 -0.33 16.59
CA ASN A 131 -0.06 -0.05 18.02
C ASN A 131 0.86 -0.92 18.89
N PRO A 132 0.87 -2.27 18.74
CA PRO A 132 1.85 -3.12 19.44
C PRO A 132 3.30 -2.75 19.13
N ALA A 133 3.63 -2.49 17.86
CA ALA A 133 4.96 -2.03 17.47
C ALA A 133 5.37 -0.73 18.19
N ARG A 134 4.42 0.18 18.46
CA ARG A 134 4.69 1.43 19.19
C ARG A 134 5.06 1.18 20.64
N GLU A 135 4.38 0.23 21.27
CA GLU A 135 4.52 -0.10 22.69
C GLU A 135 5.78 -0.94 22.93
N GLU A 136 6.02 -1.94 22.09
CA GLU A 136 7.06 -2.95 22.31
C GLU A 136 8.43 -2.55 21.74
N LEU A 137 8.48 -1.74 20.68
CA LEU A 137 9.76 -1.32 20.11
C LEU A 137 10.27 0.00 20.72
N PRO A 138 11.53 0.03 21.20
CA PRO A 138 12.18 1.27 21.59
C PRO A 138 12.26 2.26 20.42
N GLU A 139 12.07 3.56 20.70
CA GLU A 139 12.11 4.64 19.69
C GLU A 139 13.35 4.56 18.79
N LYS A 140 14.52 4.24 19.35
CA LYS A 140 15.75 4.08 18.56
C LYS A 140 15.59 3.04 17.45
N ARG A 141 14.95 1.89 17.74
CA ARG A 141 14.71 0.83 16.76
C ARG A 141 13.67 1.26 15.72
N ARG A 142 12.62 1.96 16.14
CA ARG A 142 11.62 2.52 15.22
C ARG A 142 12.24 3.54 14.24
N ARG A 143 13.21 4.33 14.68
CA ARG A 143 13.97 5.24 13.80
C ARG A 143 14.89 4.49 12.83
N GLU A 144 15.59 3.45 13.31
CA GLU A 144 16.41 2.59 12.44
C GLU A 144 15.55 1.90 11.35
N LEU A 145 14.35 1.44 11.70
CA LEU A 145 13.38 0.92 10.72
C LEU A 145 12.86 2.01 9.79
N GLY A 146 12.64 3.22 10.30
CA GLY A 146 12.26 4.36 9.46
C GLY A 146 13.30 4.70 8.40
N ASP A 147 14.60 4.55 8.69
CA ASP A 147 15.67 4.72 7.70
C ASP A 147 15.63 3.63 6.63
N VAL A 148 15.31 2.38 7.01
CA VAL A 148 15.11 1.28 6.07
C VAL A 148 13.90 1.56 5.17
N TRP A 149 12.76 1.94 5.76
CA TRP A 149 11.55 2.31 5.05
C TRP A 149 11.80 3.38 3.98
N CYS A 150 12.37 4.51 4.39
CA CYS A 150 12.63 5.63 3.47
C CYS A 150 13.49 5.18 2.27
N ARG A 151 14.49 4.33 2.52
CA ARG A 151 15.40 3.85 1.49
C ARG A 151 14.74 2.84 0.56
N GLU A 152 14.11 1.80 1.09
CA GLU A 152 13.54 0.71 0.28
C GLU A 152 12.29 1.17 -0.47
N ARG A 153 11.42 1.98 0.16
CA ARG A 153 10.27 2.59 -0.50
C ARG A 153 10.70 3.51 -1.64
N ALA A 154 11.76 4.31 -1.46
CA ALA A 154 12.30 5.12 -2.54
C ALA A 154 12.80 4.27 -3.72
N LYS A 155 13.48 3.14 -3.47
CA LYS A 155 13.91 2.21 -4.52
C LYS A 155 12.74 1.58 -5.26
N GLN A 156 11.67 1.19 -4.55
CA GLN A 156 10.46 0.66 -5.18
C GLN A 156 9.85 1.70 -6.14
N LEU A 157 9.67 2.94 -5.65
CA LEU A 157 9.16 4.04 -6.47
C LEU A 157 10.07 4.37 -7.66
N ASP A 158 11.39 4.40 -7.47
CA ASP A 158 12.36 4.66 -8.55
C ASP A 158 12.40 3.53 -9.59
N SER A 159 11.98 2.32 -9.20
CA SER A 159 11.88 1.14 -10.08
C SER A 159 10.53 1.01 -10.78
N ASP A 160 9.64 2.00 -10.63
CA ASP A 160 8.28 1.99 -11.20
C ASP A 160 7.50 0.74 -10.76
N CYS A 161 7.54 0.43 -9.46
CA CYS A 161 6.90 -0.75 -8.88
C CYS A 161 5.38 -0.82 -9.15
N GLY A 162 4.71 0.33 -9.27
CA GLY A 162 3.28 0.43 -9.56
C GLY A 162 2.89 0.13 -11.01
N ARG A 163 3.83 -0.11 -11.92
CA ARG A 163 3.47 -0.41 -13.31
C ARG A 163 2.57 -1.65 -13.39
N ILE A 164 1.53 -1.58 -14.22
CA ILE A 164 0.52 -2.66 -14.33
C ILE A 164 1.10 -4.05 -14.59
N SER A 165 2.21 -4.17 -15.32
CA SER A 165 2.87 -5.47 -15.54
C SER A 165 3.47 -6.06 -14.25
N ASN A 166 3.90 -5.21 -13.32
CA ASN A 166 4.39 -5.64 -12.02
C ASN A 166 3.22 -6.00 -11.08
N VAL A 167 2.16 -5.19 -11.04
CA VAL A 167 0.95 -5.52 -10.26
C VAL A 167 0.37 -6.88 -10.69
N ARG A 168 0.24 -7.13 -12.00
CA ARG A 168 -0.15 -8.45 -12.52
C ARG A 168 0.76 -9.60 -12.07
N ARG A 169 2.06 -9.34 -11.93
CA ARG A 169 3.03 -10.35 -11.47
C ARG A 169 2.83 -10.64 -9.97
N ILE A 170 2.56 -9.60 -9.17
CA ILE A 170 2.30 -9.69 -7.73
C ILE A 170 1.01 -10.46 -7.48
N VAL A 171 -0.11 -10.08 -8.10
CA VAL A 171 -1.39 -10.79 -7.96
C VAL A 171 -1.26 -12.27 -8.33
N LYS A 172 -0.64 -12.57 -9.48
CA LYS A 172 -0.38 -13.97 -9.86
C LYS A 172 0.51 -14.74 -8.88
N LYS A 173 1.40 -14.05 -8.15
CA LYS A 173 2.23 -14.66 -7.12
C LYS A 173 1.36 -15.02 -5.92
N ALA A 174 0.55 -14.07 -5.44
CA ALA A 174 -0.40 -14.28 -4.35
C ALA A 174 -1.38 -15.44 -4.63
N GLU A 175 -1.95 -15.51 -5.84
CA GLU A 175 -2.80 -16.65 -6.29
C GLU A 175 -2.08 -18.01 -6.13
N ARG A 176 -0.80 -18.09 -6.49
CA ARG A 176 -0.02 -19.34 -6.38
C ARG A 176 0.34 -19.69 -4.95
N GLU A 177 0.42 -18.69 -4.08
CA GLU A 177 0.74 -18.82 -2.66
C GLU A 177 -0.51 -19.09 -1.82
N GLY A 178 -1.71 -18.96 -2.42
CA GLY A 178 -2.98 -19.22 -1.75
C GLY A 178 -3.47 -18.08 -0.87
N LEU A 179 -2.96 -16.87 -1.09
CA LEU A 179 -3.34 -15.65 -0.36
C LEU A 179 -4.60 -14.97 -0.90
N LEU A 180 -5.13 -15.46 -2.03
CA LEU A 180 -6.35 -14.97 -2.65
C LEU A 180 -7.34 -16.12 -2.74
N ASP A 181 -8.55 -15.90 -2.25
CA ASP A 181 -9.63 -16.87 -2.35
C ASP A 181 -10.06 -17.04 -3.81
N ASP A 182 -10.28 -18.29 -4.22
CA ASP A 182 -11.01 -18.61 -5.45
C ASP A 182 -12.50 -18.28 -5.23
N GLU A 183 -12.98 -17.10 -5.65
CA GLU A 183 -14.43 -16.78 -5.68
C GLU A 183 -15.27 -17.86 -6.40
#